data_AF-A0A9J6DMU5-F1
#
_entry.id   AF-A0A9J6DMU5-F1
#
_cell.length_a   1.000
_cell.length_b   1.000
_cell.length_c   1.000
_cell.angle_alpha   90.00
_cell.angle_beta   90.00
_cell.angle_gamma   90.00
#
_symmetry.space_group_name_H-M   'P 1'
#
loop_
_entity.id
_entity.type
_entity.pdbx_description
1 polymer ?
#
loop_
_entity_poly.entity_id
_entity_poly.type
_entity_poly.pdbx_seq_one_letter_code
_entity_poly.pdbx_strand_id
1 'polypeptide(L)'
;MGTTGSPSFRHAPATDTADAERFSDFALAPVLYAAFLRSRVTTLSADVRLPDLDVDARKLFFLAYCLMLCSAGAADFEDEAGTRWHSVLNPEQRCNVPLMHMVQFASAFSCTHDDYMNPPKRCSFW
;
A
#
# COMPACT_ATOMS: atom_id res chain seq x y z
N MET A 1 21.39 -23.12 -14.88
CA MET A 1 21.79 -21.74 -14.50
C MET A 1 20.60 -20.85 -14.82
N GLY A 2 19.74 -20.58 -13.83
CA GLY A 2 18.55 -19.76 -13.99
C GLY A 2 18.85 -18.34 -13.52
N THR A 3 18.74 -17.37 -14.42
CA THR A 3 18.84 -15.94 -14.09
C THR A 3 17.52 -15.50 -13.46
N THR A 4 17.51 -15.28 -12.16
CA THR A 4 16.44 -14.56 -11.46
C THR A 4 16.48 -13.09 -11.88
N GLY A 5 15.62 -12.71 -12.83
CA GLY A 5 15.39 -11.30 -13.15
C GLY A 5 14.65 -10.62 -12.01
N SER A 6 15.27 -9.65 -11.35
CA SER A 6 14.55 -8.72 -10.48
C SER A 6 13.46 -8.01 -11.28
N PRO A 7 12.26 -7.77 -10.71
CA PRO A 7 11.25 -6.97 -11.36
C PRO A 7 11.79 -5.55 -11.57
N SER A 8 11.99 -5.19 -12.83
CA SER A 8 12.41 -3.86 -13.25
C SER A 8 11.21 -2.91 -13.15
N PHE A 9 11.06 -2.22 -12.02
CA PHE A 9 10.16 -1.08 -11.94
C PHE A 9 10.69 0.03 -12.85
N ARG A 10 10.00 0.24 -13.99
CA ARG A 10 10.19 1.45 -14.78
C ARG A 10 9.83 2.61 -13.86
N HIS A 11 10.79 3.47 -13.59
CA HIS A 11 10.54 4.70 -12.85
C HIS A 11 9.57 5.52 -13.71
N ALA A 12 8.37 5.79 -13.20
CA ALA A 12 7.48 6.75 -13.85
C ALA A 12 8.21 8.10 -13.93
N PRO A 13 8.13 8.83 -15.06
CA PRO A 13 8.75 10.14 -15.17
C PRO A 13 8.24 11.04 -14.04
N ALA A 14 9.15 11.80 -13.41
CA ALA A 14 8.79 12.71 -12.34
C ALA A 14 7.85 13.79 -12.87
N THR A 15 6.61 13.78 -12.42
CA THR A 15 5.60 14.81 -12.66
C THR A 15 5.03 15.23 -11.30
N ASP A 16 4.57 16.48 -11.19
CA ASP A 16 3.96 17.00 -9.96
C ASP A 16 2.83 16.10 -9.45
N THR A 17 2.09 15.47 -10.37
CA THR A 17 1.03 14.50 -10.07
C THR A 17 1.57 13.19 -9.49
N ALA A 18 2.62 12.59 -10.07
CA ALA A 18 3.21 11.36 -9.56
C ALA A 18 3.82 11.56 -8.16
N ASP A 19 4.44 12.71 -7.92
CA ASP A 19 5.02 13.02 -6.62
C ASP A 19 3.95 13.31 -5.56
N ALA A 20 2.86 13.98 -5.94
CA ALA A 20 1.69 14.15 -5.06
C ALA A 20 1.04 12.79 -4.70
N GLU A 21 0.91 11.86 -5.65
CA GLU A 21 0.38 10.52 -5.40
C GLU A 21 1.28 9.73 -4.45
N ARG A 22 2.61 9.68 -4.70
CA ARG A 22 3.56 9.04 -3.78
C ARG A 22 3.48 9.62 -2.39
N PHE A 23 3.47 10.95 -2.29
CA PHE A 23 3.40 11.65 -1.02
C PHE A 23 2.12 11.29 -0.26
N SER A 24 0.97 11.38 -0.93
CA SER A 24 -0.33 11.11 -0.31
C SER A 24 -0.46 9.66 0.14
N ASP A 25 -0.13 8.67 -0.70
CA ASP A 25 -0.20 7.26 -0.35
C ASP A 25 0.74 6.93 0.82
N PHE A 26 1.98 7.43 0.77
CA PHE A 26 2.97 7.22 1.82
C PHE A 26 2.58 7.89 3.14
N ALA A 27 2.05 9.12 3.11
CA ALA A 27 1.66 9.85 4.31
C ALA A 27 0.37 9.29 4.93
N LEU A 28 -0.59 8.83 4.11
CA LEU A 28 -1.89 8.33 4.59
C LEU A 28 -1.81 6.95 5.23
N ALA A 29 -1.03 6.02 4.67
CA ALA A 29 -0.96 4.63 5.15
C ALA A 29 -0.69 4.51 6.68
N PRO A 30 0.34 5.16 7.26
CA PRO A 30 0.58 5.09 8.70
C PRO A 30 -0.51 5.76 9.54
N VAL A 31 -1.10 6.86 9.06
CA VAL A 31 -2.18 7.58 9.76
C VAL A 31 -3.45 6.72 9.82
N LEU A 32 -3.83 6.09 8.70
CA LEU A 32 -4.97 5.17 8.64
C LEU A 32 -4.76 3.96 9.54
N TYR A 33 -3.55 3.39 9.57
CA TYR A 33 -3.25 2.27 10.46
C TYR A 33 -3.33 2.65 11.93
N ALA A 34 -2.83 3.83 12.30
CA ALA A 34 -2.96 4.35 13.66
C ALA A 34 -4.43 4.57 14.07
N ALA A 35 -5.26 5.09 13.15
CA ALA A 35 -6.70 5.25 13.39
C ALA A 35 -7.40 3.89 13.57
N PHE A 36 -7.04 2.89 12.75
CA PHE A 36 -7.52 1.51 12.88
C PHE A 36 -7.15 0.90 14.24
N LEU A 37 -5.90 1.04 14.70
CA LEU A 37 -5.52 0.54 16.02
C LEU A 37 -6.30 1.21 17.14
N ARG A 38 -6.60 2.50 17.03
CA ARG A 38 -7.40 3.23 18.02
C ARG A 38 -8.86 2.77 18.02
N SER A 39 -9.47 2.53 16.87
CA SER A 39 -10.87 2.05 16.80
C SER A 39 -11.04 0.61 17.30
N ARG A 40 -9.99 -0.22 17.18
CA ARG A 40 -9.96 -1.57 17.76
C ARG A 40 -10.04 -1.57 19.27
N VAL A 41 -9.45 -0.57 19.94
CA VAL A 41 -9.52 -0.44 21.41
C VAL A 41 -10.95 -0.19 21.88
N THR A 42 -11.81 0.41 21.03
CA THR A 42 -13.15 0.87 21.44
C THR A 42 -14.30 -0.01 20.95
N THR A 43 -14.17 -0.72 19.82
CA THR A 43 -15.36 -1.22 19.11
C THR A 43 -15.23 -2.57 18.42
N LEU A 44 -14.04 -3.16 18.28
CA LEU A 44 -13.89 -4.49 17.68
C LEU A 44 -13.41 -5.49 18.73
N SER A 45 -14.15 -6.59 18.89
CA SER A 45 -13.58 -7.85 19.36
C SER A 45 -12.24 -8.07 18.65
N ALA A 46 -11.18 -8.29 19.43
CA ALA A 46 -9.80 -8.29 18.94
C ALA A 46 -9.53 -9.29 17.80
N ASP A 47 -10.41 -10.26 17.58
CA ASP A 47 -10.17 -11.42 16.71
C ASP A 47 -11.25 -11.60 15.62
N VAL A 48 -11.65 -10.51 14.95
CA VAL A 48 -12.39 -10.64 13.68
C VAL A 48 -11.48 -11.30 12.65
N ARG A 49 -11.81 -12.55 12.32
CA ARG A 49 -11.22 -13.35 11.24
C ARG A 49 -12.27 -13.50 10.14
N LEU A 50 -11.85 -13.43 8.90
CA LEU A 50 -12.73 -13.82 7.80
C LEU A 50 -12.87 -15.36 7.81
N PRO A 51 -14.08 -15.91 7.66
CA PRO A 51 -14.24 -17.35 7.50
C PRO A 51 -13.43 -17.81 6.28
N ASP A 52 -12.77 -18.95 6.40
CA ASP A 52 -11.97 -19.60 5.34
C ASP A 52 -10.71 -18.85 4.88
N LEU A 53 -10.31 -17.77 5.57
CA LEU A 53 -9.09 -17.03 5.27
C LEU A 53 -8.31 -16.76 6.57
N ASP A 54 -7.08 -17.29 6.69
CA ASP A 54 -6.20 -17.08 7.86
C ASP A 54 -5.57 -15.68 7.88
N VAL A 55 -6.45 -14.69 7.92
CA VAL A 55 -6.16 -13.26 7.90
C VAL A 55 -6.76 -12.67 9.17
N ASP A 56 -5.87 -12.35 10.11
CA ASP A 56 -6.23 -11.53 11.25
C ASP A 56 -6.58 -10.11 10.77
N ALA A 57 -7.27 -9.33 11.59
CA ALA A 57 -7.69 -8.02 11.11
C ALA A 57 -6.53 -7.01 10.90
N ARG A 58 -5.30 -7.27 11.37
CA ARG A 58 -4.13 -6.45 10.97
C ARG A 58 -3.73 -6.75 9.53
N LYS A 59 -3.63 -8.02 9.16
CA LYS A 59 -3.44 -8.44 7.77
C LYS A 59 -4.58 -7.92 6.90
N LEU A 60 -5.82 -7.99 7.37
CA LEU A 60 -7.00 -7.52 6.64
C LEU A 60 -6.96 -6.03 6.36
N PHE A 61 -6.49 -5.21 7.31
CA PHE A 61 -6.33 -3.77 7.10
C PHE A 61 -5.46 -3.49 5.86
N PHE A 62 -4.29 -4.12 5.77
CA PHE A 62 -3.36 -3.91 4.67
C PHE A 62 -3.90 -4.47 3.35
N LEU A 63 -4.57 -5.63 3.37
CA LEU A 63 -5.25 -6.17 2.20
C LEU A 63 -6.35 -5.23 1.70
N ALA A 64 -7.17 -4.69 2.61
CA ALA A 64 -8.23 -3.75 2.26
C ALA A 64 -7.67 -2.43 1.71
N TYR A 65 -6.59 -1.91 2.30
CA TYR A 65 -5.88 -0.74 1.79
C TYR A 65 -5.46 -0.92 0.32
N CYS A 66 -4.81 -2.04 0.00
CA CYS A 66 -4.40 -2.34 -1.36
C CYS A 66 -5.57 -2.67 -2.30
N LEU A 67 -6.63 -3.30 -1.79
CA LEU A 67 -7.81 -3.64 -2.60
C LEU A 67 -8.52 -2.38 -3.12
N MET A 68 -8.57 -1.30 -2.32
CA MET A 68 -9.13 -0.01 -2.77
C MET A 68 -8.35 0.63 -3.92
N LEU A 69 -7.06 0.29 -4.05
CA LEU A 69 -6.18 0.78 -5.12
C LEU A 69 -6.17 -0.15 -6.34
N CYS A 70 -6.79 -1.32 -6.24
CA CYS A 70 -6.78 -2.32 -7.29
C CYS A 70 -7.61 -1.85 -8.49
N SER A 71 -6.96 -1.68 -9.63
CA SER A 71 -7.62 -1.35 -10.90
C SER A 71 -7.00 -2.17 -12.05
N ALA A 72 -7.78 -2.43 -13.11
CA ALA A 72 -7.33 -3.17 -14.28
C ALA A 72 -6.36 -2.38 -15.21
N GLY A 73 -5.84 -1.25 -14.74
CA GLY A 73 -5.07 -0.26 -15.49
C GLY A 73 -5.27 1.14 -14.91
N ALA A 74 -4.53 2.14 -15.36
CA ALA A 74 -4.84 3.53 -15.07
C ALA A 74 -6.26 3.79 -15.59
N ALA A 75 -7.25 3.82 -14.68
CA ALA A 75 -8.62 4.09 -15.06
C ALA A 75 -8.69 5.56 -15.42
N ASP A 76 -8.89 5.86 -16.70
CA ASP A 76 -9.18 7.20 -17.18
C ASP A 76 -10.53 7.62 -16.57
N PHE A 77 -10.51 8.51 -15.60
CA PHE A 77 -11.71 9.20 -15.14
C PHE A 77 -11.78 10.54 -15.86
N GLU A 78 -12.74 10.71 -16.76
CA GLU A 78 -13.07 12.02 -17.32
C GLU A 78 -14.07 12.71 -16.38
N ASP A 79 -13.74 13.90 -15.90
CA ASP A 79 -14.73 14.75 -15.22
C ASP A 79 -15.71 15.40 -16.21
N GLU A 80 -16.74 16.08 -15.70
CA GLU A 80 -17.75 16.76 -16.54
C GLU A 80 -17.15 17.87 -17.42
N ALA A 81 -15.92 18.33 -17.12
CA ALA A 81 -15.17 19.30 -17.92
C ALA A 81 -14.29 18.64 -19.00
N GLY A 82 -14.29 17.30 -19.10
CA GLY A 82 -13.48 16.53 -20.04
C GLY A 82 -12.02 16.37 -19.61
N THR A 83 -11.68 16.68 -18.35
CA THR A 83 -10.33 16.47 -17.81
C THR A 83 -10.15 15.00 -17.49
N ARG A 84 -9.19 14.35 -18.16
CA ARG A 84 -8.77 12.97 -17.84
C ARG A 84 -7.88 12.95 -16.61
N TRP A 85 -8.43 12.50 -15.50
CA TRP A 85 -7.69 12.11 -14.31
C TRP A 85 -7.18 10.68 -14.50
N HIS A 86 -5.86 10.55 -14.57
CA HIS A 86 -5.18 9.26 -14.57
C HIS A 86 -4.28 9.21 -13.34
N SER A 87 -4.32 8.09 -12.62
CA SER A 87 -3.25 7.79 -11.68
C SER A 87 -1.98 7.55 -12.48
N VAL A 88 -0.90 8.28 -12.16
CA VAL A 88 0.37 8.16 -12.89
C VAL A 88 1.13 6.93 -12.40
N LEU A 89 0.90 6.54 -11.15
CA LEU A 89 1.42 5.32 -10.57
C LEU A 89 0.51 4.13 -10.86
N ASN A 90 1.10 2.97 -11.15
CA ASN A 90 0.31 1.75 -11.25
C ASN A 90 -0.18 1.30 -9.85
N PRO A 91 -1.27 0.52 -9.77
CA PRO A 91 -1.82 0.02 -8.50
C PRO A 91 -0.80 -0.68 -7.59
N GLU A 92 0.12 -1.43 -8.19
CA GLU A 92 1.16 -2.15 -7.45
C GLU A 92 2.10 -1.17 -6.74
N GLN A 93 2.54 -0.10 -7.40
CA GLN A 93 3.39 0.93 -6.81
C GLN A 93 2.68 1.65 -5.67
N ARG A 94 1.40 2.01 -5.86
CA ARG A 94 0.59 2.71 -4.85
C ARG A 94 0.32 1.85 -3.63
N CYS A 95 0.13 0.55 -3.80
CA CYS A 95 -0.03 -0.40 -2.70
C CYS A 95 1.31 -0.72 -2.02
N ASN A 96 2.31 -1.19 -2.79
CA ASN A 96 3.50 -1.81 -2.22
C ASN A 96 4.49 -0.79 -1.66
N VAL A 97 4.73 0.33 -2.36
CA VAL A 97 5.79 1.28 -1.96
C VAL A 97 5.53 1.89 -0.58
N PRO A 98 4.34 2.42 -0.24
CA PRO A 98 4.05 2.87 1.11
C PRO A 98 4.26 1.78 2.18
N LEU A 99 3.81 0.55 1.88
CA LEU A 99 3.83 -0.56 2.84
C LEU A 99 5.23 -1.11 3.10
N MET A 100 6.16 -1.05 2.13
CA MET A 100 7.58 -1.38 2.33
C MET A 100 8.22 -0.56 3.46
N HIS A 101 7.73 0.66 3.65
CA HIS A 101 8.27 1.58 4.65
C HIS A 101 7.61 1.43 6.02
N MET A 102 6.61 0.55 6.16
CA MET A 102 5.88 0.33 7.42
C MET A 102 6.36 -0.94 8.14
N VAL A 103 6.99 -0.77 9.31
CA VAL A 103 7.37 -1.90 10.20
C VAL A 103 6.15 -2.73 10.64
N GLN A 104 4.99 -2.08 10.71
CA GLN A 104 3.73 -2.69 11.11
C GLN A 104 3.22 -3.67 10.03
N PHE A 105 3.42 -3.35 8.75
CA PHE A 105 3.11 -4.25 7.64
C PHE A 105 4.00 -5.49 7.72
N ALA A 106 5.33 -5.28 7.79
CA ALA A 106 6.29 -6.38 7.88
C ALA A 106 6.01 -7.29 9.08
N SER A 107 5.64 -6.73 10.23
CA SER A 107 5.25 -7.51 11.41
C SER A 107 3.94 -8.30 11.19
N ALA A 108 2.92 -7.70 10.57
CA ALA A 108 1.62 -8.37 10.34
C ALA A 108 1.74 -9.57 9.38
N PHE A 109 2.63 -9.49 8.40
CA PHE A 109 2.89 -10.56 7.43
C PHE A 109 4.12 -11.42 7.75
N SER A 110 4.80 -11.14 8.87
CA SER A 110 6.03 -11.84 9.26
C SER A 110 7.10 -11.85 8.16
N CYS A 111 7.28 -10.72 7.47
CA CYS A 111 8.31 -10.55 6.46
C CYS A 111 9.70 -10.67 7.09
N THR A 112 10.61 -11.39 6.42
CA THR A 112 11.99 -11.55 6.85
C THR A 112 12.81 -10.29 6.58
N HIS A 113 13.94 -10.12 7.27
CA HIS A 113 14.84 -8.99 7.02
C HIS A 113 15.41 -9.06 5.61
N ASP A 114 15.50 -7.91 4.92
CA ASP A 114 15.91 -7.78 3.52
C ASP A 114 14.93 -8.37 2.47
N ASP A 115 13.73 -8.81 2.88
CA ASP A 115 12.68 -9.09 1.92
C ASP A 115 12.32 -7.83 1.12
N TYR A 116 11.84 -8.04 -0.11
CA TYR A 116 11.41 -6.96 -0.99
C TYR A 116 10.43 -5.98 -0.31
N MET A 117 9.49 -6.51 0.50
CA MET A 117 8.50 -5.74 1.26
C MET A 117 8.97 -5.32 2.67
N ASN A 118 10.21 -5.63 3.03
CA ASN A 118 10.79 -5.32 4.34
C ASN A 118 12.27 -4.89 4.21
N PRO A 119 12.58 -3.87 3.39
CA PRO A 119 13.95 -3.45 3.16
C PRO A 119 14.61 -2.90 4.43
N PRO A 120 15.96 -2.96 4.51
CA PRO A 120 16.71 -2.47 5.67
C PRO A 120 16.68 -0.95 5.76
N LYS A 121 16.58 -0.27 4.61
CA LYS A 121 16.44 1.19 4.51
C LYS A 121 14.99 1.55 4.28
N ARG A 122 14.43 2.35 5.18
CA ARG A 122 13.04 2.83 5.09
C ARG A 122 13.01 4.34 5.23
N CYS A 123 12.07 4.94 4.52
CA CYS A 123 11.71 6.33 4.72
C CYS A 123 10.72 6.42 5.90
N SER A 124 10.68 7.54 6.61
CA SER A 124 9.61 7.91 7.55
C SER A 124 9.34 9.40 7.41
N PHE A 125 8.07 9.81 7.49
CA PHE A 125 7.71 11.24 7.60
C PHE A 125 7.71 11.74 9.05
N TRP A 126 7.55 10.84 10.02
CA TRP A 126 7.40 11.13 11.44
C TRP A 126 8.41 10.37 12.29
#